data_AF-M1ZBS6-F1
#
_entry.id   AF-M1ZBS6-F1
#
_cell.length_a   1.000
_cell.length_b   1.000
_cell.length_c   1.000
_cell.angle_alpha   90.00
_cell.angle_beta   90.00
_cell.angle_gamma   90.00
#
_symmetry.space_group_name_H-M   'P 1'
#
loop_
_entity.id
_entity.type
_entity.pdbx_description
1 polymer ?
#
loop_
_entity_poly.entity_id
_entity_poly.type
_entity_poly.pdbx_seq_one_letter_code
_entity_poly.pdbx_strand_id
1 'polypeptide(L)'
;MDKKFQRRIFILILIALTISLGGYILQKQNNKTKENQNRLLNKISSLENELDKIKEENSILNKRVNELQDEVYRDKDLLQEQVQIINFRNEKSFTDENLILPIFTANINTYKKEIKYYVTIPKILPMEEQLHLLVNKLSQYCFNGLPIEIVDIKDIEGKKIAIINLKEYSINQGIEDLEKLIGSSWKAYYFQGTAGGIITSYQLIDTLLQKDYDGEWIDGVQFLYEGKDIVFEHVLGLSDIHYR
;
A
#
# COMPACT_ATOMS: atom_id res chain seq x y z
N MET A 1 33.36 46.28 81.68
CA MET A 1 33.43 45.32 80.56
C MET A 1 34.63 45.72 79.68
N ASP A 2 35.58 44.82 79.46
CA ASP A 2 36.79 45.12 78.68
C ASP A 2 36.43 45.43 77.22
N LYS A 3 36.85 46.58 76.69
CA LYS A 3 36.63 46.98 75.29
C LYS A 3 37.17 45.92 74.31
N LYS A 4 38.21 45.17 74.67
CA LYS A 4 38.72 44.06 73.86
C LYS A 4 37.74 42.88 73.78
N PHE A 5 37.02 42.59 74.87
CA PHE A 5 36.06 41.49 74.93
C PHE A 5 34.80 41.80 74.09
N GLN A 6 34.26 43.02 74.21
CA GLN A 6 33.14 43.46 73.36
C GLN A 6 33.50 43.46 71.87
N ARG A 7 34.73 43.89 71.52
CA ARG A 7 35.22 43.87 70.14
C ARG A 7 35.33 42.44 69.58
N ARG A 8 35.75 41.47 70.40
CA ARG A 8 35.80 40.04 70.00
C ARG A 8 34.41 39.46 69.76
N ILE A 9 33.44 39.74 70.63
CA ILE A 9 32.05 39.29 70.45
C ILE A 9 31.45 39.89 69.18
N PHE A 10 31.67 41.18 68.93
CA PHE A 10 31.18 41.85 67.74
C PHE A 10 31.77 41.25 66.45
N ILE A 11 33.06 40.91 66.45
CA ILE A 11 33.71 40.22 65.33
C ILE A 11 33.11 38.82 65.10
N LEU A 12 32.85 38.06 66.17
CA LEU A 12 32.24 36.73 66.06
C LEU A 12 30.82 36.77 65.50
N ILE A 13 30.01 37.76 65.90
CA ILE A 13 28.66 37.99 65.36
C ILE A 13 28.73 38.35 63.87
N LEU A 14 29.68 39.21 63.47
CA LEU A 14 29.92 39.55 62.08
C LEU A 14 30.30 38.33 61.24
N ILE A 15 31.17 37.45 61.76
CA ILE A 15 31.56 36.20 61.09
C ILE A 15 30.36 35.24 60.97
N ALA A 16 29.56 35.09 62.03
CA ALA A 16 28.37 34.23 61.98
C ALA A 16 27.34 34.75 60.97
N LEU A 17 27.14 36.06 60.89
CA LEU A 17 26.26 36.70 59.92
C LEU A 17 26.76 36.49 58.48
N THR A 18 28.07 36.68 58.21
CA THR A 18 28.62 36.46 56.87
C THR A 18 28.55 35.00 56.43
N ILE A 19 28.76 34.04 57.35
CA ILE A 19 28.58 32.61 57.07
C ILE A 19 27.11 32.29 56.76
N SER A 20 26.16 32.81 57.54
CA SER A 20 24.72 32.57 57.30
C SER A 20 24.25 33.18 55.97
N LEU A 21 24.73 34.38 55.64
CA LEU A 21 24.39 35.07 54.40
C LEU A 21 25.01 34.36 53.19
N GLY A 22 26.25 33.88 53.31
CA GLY A 22 26.91 33.04 52.32
C GLY A 22 26.17 31.73 52.06
N GLY A 23 25.72 31.05 53.13
CA GLY A 23 24.91 29.84 53.04
C GLY A 23 23.57 30.05 52.32
N TYR A 24 22.88 31.15 52.63
CA TYR A 24 21.62 31.52 51.97
C TYR A 24 21.82 31.82 50.47
N ILE A 25 22.88 32.55 50.10
CA ILE A 25 23.21 32.86 48.71
C ILE A 25 23.52 31.56 47.93
N LEU A 26 24.31 30.67 48.51
CA LEU A 26 24.64 29.36 47.93
C LEU A 26 23.37 28.51 47.72
N GLN A 27 22.49 28.44 48.72
CA GLN A 27 21.23 27.68 48.62
C GLN A 27 20.31 28.24 47.54
N LYS A 28 20.19 29.58 47.45
CA LYS A 28 19.39 30.25 46.42
C LYS A 28 19.94 30.00 45.02
N GLN A 29 21.26 30.04 44.84
CA GLN A 29 21.91 29.69 43.58
C GLN A 29 21.67 28.22 43.22
N ASN A 30 21.82 27.30 44.18
CA ASN A 30 21.66 25.87 43.94
C ASN A 30 20.21 25.51 43.54
N ASN A 31 19.21 26.12 44.18
CA ASN A 31 17.80 25.96 43.82
C ASN A 31 17.51 26.48 42.40
N LYS A 32 18.04 27.64 42.03
CA LYS A 32 17.90 28.19 40.68
C LYS A 32 18.56 27.29 39.63
N THR A 33 19.72 26.71 39.94
CA THR A 33 20.39 25.75 39.06
C THR A 33 19.56 24.49 38.87
N LYS A 34 18.98 23.95 39.95
CA LYS A 34 18.12 22.75 39.89
C LYS A 34 16.83 22.99 39.09
N GLU A 35 16.21 24.15 39.25
CA GLU A 35 15.04 24.55 38.48
C GLU A 35 15.36 24.65 36.98
N ASN A 36 16.49 25.28 36.64
CA ASN A 36 16.97 25.34 35.26
C ASN A 36 17.25 23.94 34.68
N GLN A 37 17.88 23.05 35.45
CA GLN A 37 18.15 21.67 35.04
C GLN A 37 16.85 20.91 34.74
N ASN A 38 15.85 21.01 35.61
CA ASN A 38 14.55 20.38 35.39
C ASN A 38 13.85 20.93 34.13
N ARG A 39 13.91 22.25 33.90
CA ARG A 39 13.36 22.87 32.69
C ARG A 39 14.07 22.39 31.42
N LEU A 40 15.39 22.24 31.47
CA LEU A 40 16.19 21.69 30.37
C LEU A 40 15.81 20.23 30.09
N LEU A 41 15.69 19.38 31.12
CA LEU A 41 15.28 17.98 30.98
C LEU A 41 13.90 17.84 30.34
N ASN A 42 12.92 18.63 30.78
CA ASN A 42 11.58 18.62 30.19
C ASN A 42 11.61 19.03 28.71
N LYS A 43 12.44 20.02 28.36
CA LYS A 43 12.59 20.45 26.96
C LYS A 43 13.27 19.38 26.11
N ILE A 44 14.27 18.68 26.65
CA ILE A 44 14.93 17.55 25.96
C ILE A 44 13.92 16.44 25.71
N SER A 45 13.18 16.02 26.73
CA SER A 45 12.16 14.96 26.58
C SER A 45 11.06 15.33 25.56
N SER A 46 10.62 16.60 25.55
CA SER A 46 9.66 17.08 24.55
C SER A 46 10.24 17.03 23.13
N LEU A 47 11.50 17.44 22.95
CA LEU A 47 12.18 17.42 21.66
C LEU A 47 12.43 15.99 21.18
N GLU A 48 12.74 15.06 22.07
CA GLU A 48 12.88 13.63 21.74
C GLU A 48 11.57 13.06 21.19
N ASN A 49 10.43 13.35 21.83
CA ASN A 49 9.11 12.92 21.36
C ASN A 49 8.76 13.51 19.98
N GLU A 50 9.03 14.81 19.76
CA GLU A 50 8.83 15.45 18.45
C GLU A 50 9.71 14.81 17.37
N LEU A 51 10.96 14.50 17.71
CA LEU A 51 11.92 13.90 16.80
C LEU A 51 11.50 12.47 16.40
N ASP A 52 10.95 11.69 17.33
CA ASP A 52 10.43 10.35 17.01
C ASP A 52 9.17 10.42 16.15
N LYS A 53 8.26 11.37 16.41
CA LYS A 53 7.10 11.61 15.53
C LYS A 53 7.52 12.00 14.11
N ILE A 54 8.49 12.91 13.98
CA ILE A 54 9.02 13.34 12.68
C ILE A 54 9.68 12.17 11.93
N LYS A 55 10.38 11.26 12.63
CA LYS A 55 10.93 10.05 12.00
C LYS A 55 9.85 9.14 11.45
N GLU A 56 8.77 8.95 12.22
CA GLU A 56 7.63 8.15 11.80
C GLU A 56 6.94 8.77 10.58
N GLU A 57 6.62 10.06 10.62
CA GLU A 57 6.03 10.80 9.50
C GLU A 57 6.90 10.73 8.24
N ASN A 58 8.23 10.88 8.38
CA ASN A 58 9.17 10.72 7.26
C ASN A 58 9.20 9.29 6.71
N SER A 59 9.07 8.27 7.57
CA SER A 59 8.99 6.87 7.12
C SER A 59 7.74 6.65 6.27
N ILE A 60 6.59 7.17 6.70
CA ILE A 60 5.33 7.09 5.96
C ILE A 60 5.42 7.85 4.62
N LEU A 61 5.97 9.07 4.64
CA LEU A 61 6.16 9.88 3.43
C LEU A 61 7.03 9.17 2.40
N ASN A 62 8.16 8.59 2.82
CA ASN A 62 9.03 7.84 1.91
C ASN A 62 8.33 6.64 1.27
N LYS A 63 7.51 5.90 2.05
CA LYS A 63 6.68 4.81 1.50
C LYS A 63 5.72 5.34 0.43
N ARG A 64 5.03 6.44 0.72
CA ARG A 64 4.08 7.05 -0.22
C ARG A 64 4.75 7.54 -1.50
N VAL A 65 5.94 8.12 -1.41
CA VAL A 65 6.73 8.54 -2.58
C VAL A 65 7.04 7.35 -3.48
N ASN A 66 7.48 6.22 -2.90
CA ASN A 66 7.75 5.01 -3.67
C ASN A 66 6.49 4.46 -4.34
N GLU A 67 5.35 4.40 -3.63
CA GLU A 67 4.06 3.98 -4.20
C GLU A 67 3.65 4.81 -5.42
N LEU A 68 3.79 6.14 -5.31
CA LEU A 68 3.48 7.07 -6.41
C LEU A 68 4.46 6.92 -7.58
N GLN A 69 5.74 6.67 -7.31
CA GLN A 69 6.71 6.38 -8.36
C GLN A 69 6.31 5.13 -9.13
N ASP A 70 5.95 4.05 -8.43
CA ASP A 70 5.51 2.81 -9.06
C ASP A 70 4.23 3.00 -9.89
N GLU A 71 3.28 3.80 -9.39
CA GLU A 71 2.07 4.18 -10.14
C GLU A 71 2.39 4.91 -11.45
N VAL A 72 3.28 5.91 -11.39
CA VAL A 72 3.73 6.64 -12.58
C VAL A 72 4.41 5.71 -13.60
N TYR A 73 5.20 4.73 -13.14
CA TYR A 73 5.82 3.75 -14.05
C TYR A 73 4.78 2.88 -14.75
N ARG A 74 3.77 2.39 -14.03
CA ARG A 74 2.67 1.59 -14.61
C ARG A 74 1.83 2.38 -15.61
N ASP A 75 1.47 3.62 -15.26
CA ASP A 75 0.71 4.49 -16.16
C ASP A 75 1.49 4.80 -17.43
N LYS A 76 2.80 5.02 -17.32
CA LYS A 76 3.68 5.22 -18.47
C LYS A 76 3.71 3.99 -19.38
N ASP A 77 3.84 2.79 -18.82
CA ASP A 77 3.84 1.52 -19.57
C ASP A 77 2.51 1.31 -20.29
N LEU A 78 1.39 1.48 -19.58
CA LEU A 78 0.04 1.43 -20.15
C LEU A 78 -0.13 2.41 -21.31
N LEU A 79 0.26 3.68 -21.12
CA LEU A 79 0.16 4.71 -22.16
C LEU A 79 1.01 4.36 -23.38
N GLN A 80 2.23 3.87 -23.18
CA GLN A 80 3.10 3.43 -24.28
C GLN A 80 2.45 2.31 -25.09
N GLU A 81 1.87 1.32 -24.41
CA GLU A 81 1.16 0.22 -25.07
C GLU A 81 -0.10 0.72 -25.81
N GLN A 82 -0.90 1.60 -25.21
CA GLN A 82 -2.09 2.15 -25.87
C GLN A 82 -1.70 2.91 -27.15
N VAL A 83 -0.63 3.71 -27.10
CA VAL A 83 -0.12 4.43 -28.27
C VAL A 83 0.37 3.46 -29.36
N GLN A 84 1.07 2.40 -28.98
CA GLN A 84 1.51 1.36 -29.91
C GLN A 84 0.31 0.71 -30.62
N ILE A 85 -0.71 0.29 -29.86
CA ILE A 85 -1.92 -0.32 -30.44
C ILE A 85 -2.63 0.66 -31.38
N ILE A 86 -2.80 1.92 -31.00
CA ILE A 86 -3.44 2.93 -31.85
C ILE A 86 -2.70 3.09 -33.18
N ASN A 87 -1.37 3.13 -33.15
CA ASN A 87 -0.55 3.35 -34.33
C ASN A 87 -0.52 2.13 -35.25
N PHE A 88 -0.49 0.91 -34.69
CA PHE A 88 -0.14 -0.29 -35.45
C PHE A 88 -1.26 -1.32 -35.59
N ARG A 89 -2.44 -1.15 -34.94
CA ARG A 89 -3.53 -2.13 -35.01
C ARG A 89 -4.08 -2.43 -36.41
N ASN A 90 -3.85 -1.52 -37.37
CA ASN A 90 -4.26 -1.72 -38.77
C ASN A 90 -3.12 -2.30 -39.64
N GLU A 91 -1.92 -2.45 -39.07
CA GLU A 91 -0.78 -3.04 -39.76
C GLU A 91 -0.84 -4.56 -39.65
N LYS A 92 -0.76 -5.22 -40.80
CA LYS A 92 -0.84 -6.67 -40.87
C LYS A 92 0.32 -7.35 -40.14
N SER A 93 1.55 -6.85 -40.27
CA SER A 93 2.72 -7.39 -39.56
C SER A 93 2.50 -7.40 -38.04
N PHE A 94 1.96 -6.31 -37.50
CA PHE A 94 1.69 -6.20 -36.07
C PHE A 94 0.62 -7.17 -35.60
N THR A 95 -0.49 -7.26 -36.34
CA THR A 95 -1.62 -8.14 -36.01
C THR A 95 -1.37 -9.61 -36.32
N ASP A 96 -0.46 -9.95 -37.22
CA ASP A 96 0.00 -11.31 -37.48
C ASP A 96 0.86 -11.84 -36.32
N GLU A 97 1.61 -10.95 -35.64
CA GLU A 97 2.49 -11.30 -34.53
C GLU A 97 1.82 -11.19 -33.15
N ASN A 98 0.80 -10.34 -33.00
CA ASN A 98 0.19 -10.02 -31.70
C ASN A 98 -1.33 -10.22 -31.69
N LEU A 99 -1.84 -10.76 -30.59
CA LEU A 99 -3.24 -10.64 -30.20
C LEU A 99 -3.46 -9.26 -29.60
N ILE A 100 -4.60 -8.64 -29.93
CA ILE A 100 -5.06 -7.40 -29.30
C ILE A 100 -6.29 -7.77 -28.48
N LEU A 101 -6.13 -7.90 -27.16
CA LEU A 101 -7.17 -8.36 -26.26
C LEU A 101 -7.72 -7.20 -25.41
N PRO A 102 -9.03 -7.08 -25.22
CA PRO A 102 -9.61 -6.10 -24.31
C PRO A 102 -9.37 -6.46 -22.84
N ILE A 103 -9.08 -5.44 -22.02
CA ILE A 103 -9.30 -5.47 -20.58
C ILE A 103 -10.64 -4.81 -20.31
N PHE A 104 -11.55 -5.52 -19.64
CA PHE A 104 -12.90 -5.06 -19.39
C PHE A 104 -13.02 -4.30 -18.06
N THR A 105 -14.09 -3.52 -17.94
CA THR A 105 -14.56 -2.86 -16.72
C THR A 105 -16.08 -2.79 -16.75
N ALA A 106 -16.68 -2.21 -15.72
CA ALA A 106 -18.07 -1.80 -15.75
C ALA A 106 -18.23 -0.29 -15.58
N ASN A 107 -19.24 0.26 -16.24
CA ASN A 107 -19.66 1.64 -16.04
C ASN A 107 -20.15 1.84 -14.61
N ILE A 108 -19.62 2.82 -13.88
CA ILE A 108 -19.98 3.02 -12.47
C ILE A 108 -21.45 3.38 -12.24
N ASN A 109 -22.12 3.98 -13.23
CA ASN A 109 -23.52 4.43 -13.10
C ASN A 109 -24.51 3.38 -13.60
N THR A 110 -24.15 2.60 -14.63
CA THR A 110 -25.06 1.67 -15.29
C THR A 110 -24.72 0.20 -15.09
N TYR A 111 -23.55 -0.10 -14.54
CA TYR A 111 -22.97 -1.44 -14.38
C TYR A 111 -22.85 -2.26 -15.67
N LYS A 112 -22.99 -1.61 -16.83
CA LYS A 112 -22.77 -2.26 -18.11
C LYS A 112 -21.28 -2.49 -18.33
N LYS A 113 -20.96 -3.66 -18.89
CA LYS A 113 -19.61 -4.00 -19.33
C LYS A 113 -19.11 -3.00 -20.38
N GLU A 114 -17.89 -2.54 -20.20
CA GLU A 114 -17.17 -1.63 -21.09
C GLU A 114 -15.74 -2.12 -21.28
N ILE A 115 -15.12 -1.73 -22.39
CA ILE A 115 -13.68 -1.95 -22.60
C ILE A 115 -12.94 -0.80 -21.92
N LYS A 116 -12.04 -1.13 -20.99
CA LYS A 116 -11.20 -0.16 -20.31
C LYS A 116 -9.96 0.15 -21.13
N TYR A 117 -9.24 -0.90 -21.54
CA TYR A 117 -7.99 -0.82 -22.29
C TYR A 117 -7.91 -1.95 -23.32
N TYR A 118 -6.97 -1.85 -24.24
CA TYR A 118 -6.52 -2.99 -25.05
C TYR A 118 -5.10 -3.34 -24.67
N VAL A 119 -4.74 -4.62 -24.75
CA VAL A 119 -3.38 -5.09 -24.51
C VAL A 119 -2.89 -5.97 -25.64
N THR A 120 -1.58 -6.01 -25.79
CA THR A 120 -0.91 -6.83 -26.80
C THR A 120 -0.29 -8.06 -26.16
N ILE A 121 -0.56 -9.22 -26.77
CA ILE A 121 -0.03 -10.50 -26.33
C ILE A 121 0.61 -11.19 -27.55
N PRO A 122 1.90 -11.55 -27.52
CA PRO A 122 2.54 -12.21 -28.64
C PRO A 122 1.91 -13.57 -28.95
N LYS A 123 1.49 -13.79 -30.20
CA LYS A 123 0.86 -15.04 -30.67
C LYS A 123 1.78 -16.25 -30.63
N ILE A 124 3.10 -16.02 -30.65
CA ILE A 124 4.12 -17.06 -30.61
C ILE A 124 4.16 -17.81 -29.27
N LEU A 125 3.63 -17.19 -28.20
CA LEU A 125 3.59 -17.79 -26.87
C LEU A 125 2.52 -18.89 -26.80
N PRO A 126 2.74 -19.97 -26.03
CA PRO A 126 1.68 -20.91 -25.67
C PRO A 126 0.53 -20.21 -24.92
N MET A 127 -0.69 -20.76 -25.01
CA MET A 127 -1.89 -20.18 -24.38
C MET A 127 -1.70 -19.88 -22.88
N GLU A 128 -1.03 -20.76 -22.14
CA GLU A 128 -0.77 -20.56 -20.70
C GLU A 128 0.11 -19.33 -20.43
N GLU A 129 1.17 -19.14 -21.23
CA GLU A 129 2.06 -17.97 -21.14
C GLU A 129 1.36 -16.69 -21.59
N GLN A 130 0.47 -16.79 -22.59
CA GLN A 130 -0.41 -15.69 -23.01
C GLN A 130 -1.33 -15.26 -21.86
N LEU A 131 -1.93 -16.23 -21.16
CA LEU A 131 -2.79 -15.99 -20.01
C LEU A 131 -2.01 -15.38 -18.84
N HIS A 132 -0.81 -15.87 -18.54
CA HIS A 132 0.08 -15.25 -17.54
C HIS A 132 0.40 -13.80 -17.87
N LEU A 133 0.71 -13.48 -19.13
CA LEU A 133 0.97 -12.10 -19.54
C LEU A 133 -0.28 -11.22 -19.41
N LEU A 134 -1.46 -11.73 -19.76
CA LEU A 134 -2.73 -11.03 -19.59
C LEU A 134 -3.03 -10.76 -18.11
N VAL A 135 -2.84 -11.76 -17.24
CA VAL A 135 -2.99 -11.63 -15.78
C VAL A 135 -2.06 -10.56 -15.22
N ASN A 136 -0.79 -10.57 -15.63
CA ASN A 136 0.18 -9.57 -15.21
C ASN A 136 -0.23 -8.16 -15.62
N LYS A 137 -0.64 -7.96 -16.88
CA LYS A 137 -1.13 -6.66 -17.37
C LYS A 137 -2.40 -6.22 -16.64
N LEU A 138 -3.34 -7.13 -16.40
CA LEU A 138 -4.55 -6.85 -15.63
C LEU A 138 -4.21 -6.38 -14.21
N SER A 139 -3.29 -7.06 -13.53
CA SER A 139 -2.76 -6.67 -12.21
C SER A 139 -2.17 -5.26 -12.24
N GLN A 140 -1.26 -4.98 -13.17
CA GLN A 140 -0.60 -3.68 -13.26
C GLN A 140 -1.57 -2.55 -13.60
N TYR A 141 -2.45 -2.74 -14.59
CA TYR A 141 -3.26 -1.66 -15.16
C TYR A 141 -4.59 -1.43 -14.42
N CYS A 142 -5.09 -2.41 -13.68
CA CYS A 142 -6.38 -2.29 -12.98
C CYS A 142 -6.29 -2.41 -11.46
N PHE A 143 -5.27 -3.09 -10.94
CA PHE A 143 -5.18 -3.45 -9.53
C PHE A 143 -3.90 -2.95 -8.85
N ASN A 144 -3.31 -1.88 -9.38
CA ASN A 144 -2.12 -1.24 -8.82
C ASN A 144 -0.96 -2.20 -8.57
N GLY A 145 -0.84 -3.27 -9.37
CA GLY A 145 0.21 -4.29 -9.25
C GLY A 145 -0.05 -5.35 -8.19
N LEU A 146 -1.25 -5.43 -7.60
CA LEU A 146 -1.60 -6.48 -6.66
C LEU A 146 -1.41 -7.87 -7.28
N PRO A 147 -0.76 -8.82 -6.59
CA PRO A 147 -0.49 -10.12 -7.17
C PRO A 147 -1.76 -10.89 -7.54
N ILE A 148 -1.75 -11.43 -8.76
CA ILE A 148 -2.75 -12.36 -9.29
C ILE A 148 -1.96 -13.57 -9.81
N GLU A 149 -2.17 -14.72 -9.20
CA GLU A 149 -1.38 -15.93 -9.46
C GLU A 149 -2.27 -16.99 -10.13
N ILE A 150 -1.84 -17.54 -11.26
CA ILE A 150 -2.45 -18.74 -11.82
C ILE A 150 -1.88 -19.92 -11.05
N VAL A 151 -2.70 -20.54 -10.20
CA VAL A 151 -2.29 -21.67 -9.36
C VAL A 151 -2.27 -22.97 -10.16
N ASP A 152 -3.27 -23.16 -11.02
CA ASP A 152 -3.46 -24.38 -11.79
C ASP A 152 -4.39 -24.12 -12.99
N ILE A 153 -4.31 -24.98 -14.01
CA ILE A 153 -5.29 -25.04 -15.10
C ILE A 153 -5.79 -26.48 -15.17
N LYS A 154 -6.98 -26.71 -14.62
CA LYS A 154 -7.57 -28.04 -14.48
C LYS A 154 -8.43 -28.39 -15.69
N ASP A 155 -8.42 -29.65 -16.07
CA ASP A 155 -9.45 -30.22 -16.94
C ASP A 155 -10.61 -30.70 -16.08
N ILE A 156 -11.77 -30.06 -16.23
CA ILE A 156 -13.03 -30.45 -15.58
C ILE A 156 -14.04 -30.72 -16.69
N GLU A 157 -14.37 -32.01 -16.88
CA GLU A 157 -15.32 -32.46 -17.92
C GLU A 157 -14.93 -32.01 -19.35
N GLY A 158 -13.63 -32.02 -19.66
CA GLY A 158 -13.09 -31.63 -20.97
C GLY A 158 -12.98 -30.12 -21.16
N LYS A 159 -13.15 -29.33 -20.10
CA LYS A 159 -13.00 -27.86 -20.11
C LYS A 159 -11.78 -27.44 -19.29
N LYS A 160 -10.97 -26.54 -19.85
CA LYS A 160 -9.78 -25.96 -19.19
C LYS A 160 -10.21 -24.82 -18.25
N ILE A 161 -10.09 -25.04 -16.94
CA ILE A 161 -10.48 -24.08 -15.89
C ILE A 161 -9.24 -23.58 -15.17
N ALA A 162 -8.96 -22.27 -15.29
CA ALA A 162 -7.86 -21.64 -14.57
C ALA A 162 -8.27 -21.30 -13.13
N ILE A 163 -7.48 -21.76 -12.16
CA ILE A 163 -7.64 -21.44 -10.75
C ILE A 163 -6.72 -20.27 -10.43
N ILE A 164 -7.30 -19.14 -10.06
CA ILE A 164 -6.60 -17.86 -9.90
C ILE A 164 -6.60 -17.47 -8.42
N ASN A 165 -5.43 -17.19 -7.85
CA ASN A 165 -5.30 -16.73 -6.47
C ASN A 165 -4.97 -15.24 -6.43
N LEU A 166 -5.87 -14.47 -5.81
CA LEU A 166 -5.72 -13.05 -5.53
C LEU A 166 -5.00 -12.90 -4.19
N LYS A 167 -3.83 -12.26 -4.18
CA LYS A 167 -3.02 -12.10 -2.97
C LYS A 167 -2.79 -10.64 -2.67
N GLU A 168 -2.76 -10.33 -1.39
CA GLU A 168 -2.24 -9.07 -0.92
C GLU A 168 -0.74 -8.98 -1.18
N TYR A 169 -0.22 -7.75 -1.20
CA TYR A 169 1.21 -7.54 -1.09
C TYR A 169 1.76 -8.22 0.16
N SER A 170 3.01 -8.71 0.09
CA SER A 170 3.63 -9.44 1.20
C SER A 170 3.64 -8.66 2.53
N ILE A 171 3.65 -7.32 2.47
CA ILE A 171 3.57 -6.45 3.67
C ILE A 171 2.18 -6.47 4.35
N ASN A 172 1.14 -6.81 3.59
CA ASN A 172 -0.26 -6.80 4.01
C ASN A 172 -0.81 -8.21 4.32
N GLN A 173 -0.05 -9.26 4.02
CA GLN A 173 -0.48 -10.65 4.25
C GLN A 173 -0.71 -10.94 5.74
N GLY A 174 -1.86 -11.52 6.06
CA GLY A 174 -2.26 -11.86 7.44
C GLY A 174 -2.66 -10.67 8.32
N ILE A 175 -2.65 -9.44 7.79
CA ILE A 175 -3.19 -8.28 8.50
C ILE A 175 -4.70 -8.31 8.37
N GLU A 176 -5.46 -8.44 9.45
CA GLU A 176 -6.93 -8.43 9.42
C GLU A 176 -7.52 -7.01 9.45
N ASP A 177 -6.91 -6.14 10.25
CA ASP A 177 -7.34 -4.76 10.46
C ASP A 177 -7.11 -3.91 9.20
N LEU A 178 -8.20 -3.41 8.61
CA LEU A 178 -8.15 -2.64 7.36
C LEU A 178 -7.37 -1.33 7.50
N GLU A 179 -7.38 -0.71 8.69
CA GLU A 179 -6.67 0.55 8.93
C GLU A 179 -5.14 0.37 8.97
N LYS A 180 -4.68 -0.88 9.13
CA LYS A 180 -3.25 -1.22 9.16
C LYS A 180 -2.69 -1.62 7.81
N LEU A 181 -3.52 -1.75 6.78
CA LEU A 181 -3.06 -2.06 5.43
C LEU A 181 -2.29 -0.88 4.84
N ILE A 182 -1.22 -1.19 4.11
CA ILE A 182 -0.37 -0.20 3.47
C ILE A 182 -0.56 -0.30 1.96
N GLY A 183 -0.88 0.83 1.32
CA GLY A 183 -1.09 0.89 -0.12
C GLY A 183 -2.38 0.20 -0.57
N SER A 184 -2.39 -0.30 -1.82
CA SER A 184 -3.55 -0.99 -2.37
C SER A 184 -3.76 -2.36 -1.72
N SER A 185 -5.01 -2.74 -1.56
CA SER A 185 -5.40 -4.05 -1.03
C SER A 185 -6.70 -4.53 -1.67
N TRP A 186 -6.78 -5.83 -1.96
CA TRP A 186 -7.99 -6.46 -2.48
C TRP A 186 -9.18 -6.21 -1.56
N LYS A 187 -9.04 -6.56 -0.27
CA LYS A 187 -10.15 -6.49 0.69
C LYS A 187 -10.56 -5.07 1.04
N ALA A 188 -9.63 -4.11 1.05
CA ALA A 188 -9.94 -2.73 1.42
C ALA A 188 -10.44 -1.87 0.25
N TYR A 189 -9.98 -2.15 -0.98
CA TYR A 189 -10.25 -1.26 -2.13
C TYR A 189 -11.11 -1.89 -3.22
N TYR A 190 -11.03 -3.20 -3.43
CA TYR A 190 -11.63 -3.85 -4.59
C TYR A 190 -12.83 -4.74 -4.23
N PHE A 191 -12.86 -5.30 -3.02
CA PHE A 191 -13.98 -6.12 -2.54
C PHE A 191 -15.03 -5.33 -1.75
N GLN A 192 -14.90 -4.01 -1.68
CA GLN A 192 -15.81 -3.15 -0.91
C GLN A 192 -16.90 -2.52 -1.77
N GLY A 193 -18.11 -2.48 -1.21
CA GLY A 193 -19.30 -1.92 -1.83
C GLY A 193 -19.78 -2.70 -3.06
N THR A 194 -21.07 -2.63 -3.33
CA THR A 194 -21.68 -3.32 -4.48
C THR A 194 -21.08 -2.87 -5.81
N ALA A 195 -20.90 -1.56 -6.01
CA ALA A 195 -20.33 -1.03 -7.24
C ALA A 195 -18.88 -1.49 -7.46
N GLY A 196 -18.05 -1.44 -6.39
CA GLY A 196 -16.67 -1.91 -6.43
C GLY A 196 -16.59 -3.40 -6.75
N GLY A 197 -17.36 -4.22 -6.04
CA GLY A 197 -17.40 -5.67 -6.27
C GLY A 197 -17.86 -6.05 -7.68
N ILE A 198 -18.87 -5.37 -8.24
CA ILE A 198 -19.30 -5.58 -9.64
C ILE A 198 -18.17 -5.22 -10.62
N ILE A 199 -17.56 -4.04 -10.47
CA ILE A 199 -16.48 -3.58 -11.36
C ILE A 199 -15.29 -4.55 -11.30
N THR A 200 -14.87 -4.94 -10.10
CA THR A 200 -13.77 -5.90 -9.89
C THR A 200 -14.11 -7.26 -10.50
N SER A 201 -15.35 -7.73 -10.37
CA SER A 201 -15.78 -9.00 -10.96
C SER A 201 -15.73 -8.97 -12.48
N TYR A 202 -16.21 -7.89 -13.13
CA TYR A 202 -16.07 -7.72 -14.59
C TYR A 202 -14.61 -7.64 -15.03
N GLN A 203 -13.78 -6.90 -14.29
CA GLN A 203 -12.35 -6.78 -14.59
C GLN A 203 -11.64 -8.13 -14.53
N LEU A 204 -11.98 -8.99 -13.57
CA LEU A 204 -11.36 -10.30 -13.40
C LEU A 204 -11.95 -11.34 -14.36
N ILE A 205 -13.27 -11.55 -14.33
CA ILE A 205 -13.94 -12.62 -15.05
C ILE A 205 -13.90 -12.37 -16.56
N ASP A 206 -14.46 -11.26 -17.04
CA ASP A 206 -14.58 -11.05 -18.49
C ASP A 206 -13.22 -10.84 -19.15
N THR A 207 -12.27 -10.22 -18.45
CA THR A 207 -10.90 -10.07 -18.98
C THR A 207 -10.19 -11.41 -19.07
N LEU A 208 -10.29 -12.30 -18.08
CA LEU A 208 -9.59 -13.58 -18.19
C LEU A 208 -10.28 -14.55 -19.14
N LEU A 209 -11.61 -14.50 -19.29
CA LEU A 209 -12.34 -15.41 -20.16
C LEU A 209 -12.28 -15.03 -21.65
N GLN A 210 -12.09 -13.76 -21.98
CA GLN A 210 -12.00 -13.29 -23.37
C GLN A 210 -13.10 -13.89 -24.27
N LYS A 211 -14.38 -13.75 -23.86
CA LYS A 211 -15.52 -14.47 -24.46
C LYS A 211 -15.63 -14.32 -25.97
N ASP A 212 -15.21 -13.18 -26.50
CA ASP A 212 -15.29 -12.84 -27.93
C ASP A 212 -14.04 -13.26 -28.75
N TYR A 213 -13.04 -13.91 -28.14
CA TYR A 213 -11.80 -14.32 -28.82
C TYR A 213 -11.87 -15.74 -29.40
N ASP A 214 -12.03 -15.90 -30.70
CA ASP A 214 -12.31 -17.21 -31.33
C ASP A 214 -11.15 -18.23 -31.34
N GLY A 215 -9.96 -17.88 -30.83
CA GLY A 215 -8.81 -18.79 -30.75
C GLY A 215 -8.88 -19.76 -29.56
N GLU A 216 -7.90 -20.67 -29.48
CA GLU A 216 -7.73 -21.53 -28.31
C GLU A 216 -7.51 -20.67 -27.05
N TRP A 217 -8.31 -20.92 -26.02
CA TRP A 217 -8.27 -20.19 -24.75
C TRP A 217 -8.77 -21.10 -23.60
N ILE A 218 -8.77 -20.58 -22.38
CA ILE A 218 -9.43 -21.24 -21.25
C ILE A 218 -10.95 -21.16 -21.38
N ASP A 219 -11.63 -22.18 -20.85
CA ASP A 219 -13.08 -22.30 -20.86
C ASP A 219 -13.72 -21.73 -19.59
N GLY A 220 -12.95 -21.59 -18.51
CA GLY A 220 -13.46 -21.06 -17.27
C GLY A 220 -12.38 -20.54 -16.32
N VAL A 221 -12.82 -19.76 -15.33
CA VAL A 221 -11.98 -19.24 -14.24
C VAL A 221 -12.66 -19.44 -12.89
N GLN A 222 -11.87 -19.68 -11.86
CA GLN A 222 -12.31 -19.70 -10.46
C GLN A 222 -11.31 -18.92 -9.62
N PHE A 223 -11.77 -18.11 -8.67
CA PHE A 223 -10.91 -17.28 -7.86
C PHE A 223 -10.83 -17.71 -6.40
N LEU A 224 -9.62 -17.62 -5.86
CA LEU A 224 -9.27 -17.75 -4.46
C LEU A 224 -8.74 -16.40 -3.95
N TYR A 225 -8.83 -16.18 -2.65
CA TYR A 225 -8.15 -15.09 -1.95
C TYR A 225 -7.24 -15.66 -0.88
N GLU A 226 -5.95 -15.32 -0.94
CA GLU A 226 -4.92 -15.86 -0.03
C GLU A 226 -4.97 -17.40 0.08
N GLY A 227 -5.22 -18.06 -1.06
CA GLY A 227 -5.30 -19.51 -1.19
C GLY A 227 -6.58 -20.16 -0.63
N LYS A 228 -7.60 -19.37 -0.28
CA LYS A 228 -8.88 -19.83 0.27
C LYS A 228 -10.06 -19.34 -0.55
N ASP A 229 -11.23 -19.91 -0.32
CA ASP A 229 -12.47 -19.43 -0.92
C ASP A 229 -12.75 -17.97 -0.49
N ILE A 230 -13.29 -17.20 -1.43
CA ILE A 230 -13.64 -15.79 -1.27
C ILE A 230 -14.98 -15.71 -0.53
N VAL A 231 -14.97 -15.11 0.66
CA VAL A 231 -16.15 -14.99 1.54
C VAL A 231 -16.64 -13.55 1.70
N PHE A 232 -16.17 -12.63 0.86
CA PHE A 232 -16.54 -11.22 0.90
C PHE A 232 -17.87 -10.99 0.19
N GLU A 233 -18.87 -10.45 0.91
CA GLU A 233 -20.26 -10.30 0.47
C GLU A 233 -20.42 -9.73 -0.95
N HIS A 234 -19.63 -8.72 -1.30
CA HIS A 234 -19.78 -8.01 -2.58
C HIS A 234 -19.11 -8.71 -3.78
N VAL A 235 -18.35 -9.79 -3.53
CA VAL A 235 -17.65 -10.55 -4.57
C VAL A 235 -17.76 -12.06 -4.37
N LEU A 236 -18.73 -12.54 -3.59
CA LEU A 236 -18.93 -13.99 -3.30
C LEU A 236 -18.96 -14.84 -4.57
N GLY A 237 -19.55 -14.31 -5.64
CA GLY A 237 -19.63 -15.02 -6.92
C GLY A 237 -18.27 -15.38 -7.51
N LEU A 238 -17.17 -14.69 -7.16
CA LEU A 238 -15.83 -14.99 -7.69
C LEU A 238 -15.34 -16.41 -7.34
N SER A 239 -15.84 -17.03 -6.27
CA SER A 239 -15.48 -18.40 -5.91
C SER A 239 -16.19 -19.47 -6.73
N ASP A 240 -17.24 -19.12 -7.47
CA ASP A 240 -17.86 -20.01 -8.43
C ASP A 240 -16.97 -20.18 -9.67
N ILE A 241 -17.14 -21.28 -10.40
CA ILE A 241 -16.52 -21.43 -11.72
C ILE A 241 -17.32 -20.61 -12.74
N HIS A 242 -16.68 -19.59 -13.30
CA HIS A 242 -17.24 -18.78 -14.38
C HIS A 242 -16.80 -19.33 -15.72
N TYR A 243 -17.76 -19.70 -16.55
CA TYR A 243 -17.47 -20.21 -17.90
C TYR A 243 -17.53 -19.11 -18.94
N ARG A 244 -16.72 -19.30 -19.98
CA ARG A 244 -16.73 -18.52 -21.21
C ARG A 244 -18.09 -18.61 -21.89
#